data_AF-A0A4Y2BG11-F1
#
_entry.id   AF-A0A4Y2BG11-F1
#
_cell.length_a   1.000
_cell.length_b   1.000
_cell.length_c   1.000
_cell.angle_alpha   90.00
_cell.angle_beta   90.00
_cell.angle_gamma   90.00
#
_symmetry.space_group_name_H-M   'P 1'
#
loop_
_entity.id
_entity.type
_entity.pdbx_description
1 polymer ?
#
loop_
_entity_poly.entity_id
_entity_poly.type
_entity_poly.pdbx_seq_one_letter_code
_entity_poly.pdbx_strand_id
1 'polypeptide(L)'
;MASNLRSGDRNIYLIGSERHQITGCKLPSNRQVLSMLFYNLHEVKLSIRESANSVVRECLIFWEKARIPTRATPHCVEKIMKMYNYWCSLQKSACRRSETQEENERNFISDLNNLFDIAHANAMEIIKIEEDRKFLLSQREPGRRGCLMGIDMKLAKRDERVLLRVLEQENRRAKAHHSSEIDDNFMDSSEESSGTEDISDQPGPSSNIAQSSLEENINAQIELRMGISEKCCFILEAVSESLGLNIDELTINRNTIQRYREDLRKTKATRIKELFKENEPSFVCVHWDSKLLPALNVRDLKSERLPIIVTYKDEEKLLGVPKLENSSGKEQAVAVWNVLKDWGLEDKAQILCSDTTSSNTGRINGAITFLELYADREMTYFPCRHHIYELVL
;
A
#
# COMPACT_ATOMS: atom_id res chain seq x y z
N MET A 1 15.72 20.37 20.73
CA MET A 1 14.74 20.60 21.82
C MET A 1 13.43 19.99 21.38
N ALA A 2 13.11 18.79 21.86
CA ALA A 2 11.86 18.10 21.53
C ALA A 2 10.75 18.67 22.43
N SER A 3 9.75 19.29 21.83
CA SER A 3 8.53 19.70 22.51
C SER A 3 7.74 18.45 22.88
N ASN A 4 7.86 18.01 24.12
CA ASN A 4 6.98 17.01 24.71
C ASN A 4 5.54 17.56 24.71
N LEU A 5 4.73 17.12 23.75
CA LEU A 5 3.27 17.27 23.81
C LEU A 5 2.78 16.45 25.00
N ARG A 6 2.54 17.12 26.12
CA ARG A 6 1.82 16.57 27.27
C ARG A 6 0.36 16.38 26.84
N SER A 7 -0.02 15.20 26.35
CA SER A 7 -1.45 14.83 26.31
C SER A 7 -1.88 14.50 27.73
N GLY A 8 -2.31 15.52 28.48
CA GLY A 8 -3.14 15.27 29.65
C GLY A 8 -4.50 14.82 29.12
N ASP A 9 -4.75 13.51 29.06
CA ASP A 9 -6.02 12.96 28.60
C ASP A 9 -7.15 13.41 29.53
N ARG A 10 -7.76 14.56 29.20
CA ARG A 10 -9.02 14.96 29.79
C ARG A 10 -10.10 14.05 29.24
N ASN A 11 -10.70 13.27 30.13
CA ASN A 11 -11.79 12.39 29.79
C ASN A 11 -13.10 13.19 29.66
N ILE A 12 -13.67 13.24 28.47
CA ILE A 12 -14.93 13.90 28.17
C ILE A 12 -16.07 12.95 28.54
N TYR A 13 -17.05 13.46 29.28
CA TYR A 13 -18.25 12.71 29.69
C TYR A 13 -18.84 11.88 28.54
N LEU A 14 -18.95 10.55 28.72
CA LEU A 14 -19.44 9.54 27.77
C LEU A 14 -18.62 9.35 26.47
N ILE A 15 -17.72 10.28 26.12
CA ILE A 15 -17.02 10.29 24.83
C ILE A 15 -15.60 9.70 24.93
N GLY A 16 -14.90 9.91 26.05
CA GLY A 16 -13.51 9.46 26.22
C GLY A 16 -12.49 10.58 26.03
N SER A 17 -11.28 10.21 25.60
CA SER A 17 -10.16 11.13 25.38
C SER A 17 -10.39 12.08 24.20
N GLU A 18 -9.91 13.32 24.34
CA GLU A 18 -9.76 14.26 23.24
C GLU A 18 -8.77 13.74 22.18
N ARG A 19 -8.99 14.07 20.90
CA ARG A 19 -8.05 13.74 19.82
C ARG A 19 -7.86 14.94 18.90
N HIS A 20 -6.60 15.30 18.66
CA HIS A 20 -6.21 16.45 17.81
C HIS A 20 -6.41 16.27 16.30
N GLN A 21 -6.79 15.08 15.84
CA GLN A 21 -7.13 14.82 14.44
C GLN A 21 -7.99 13.56 14.31
N ILE A 22 -8.72 13.44 13.20
CA ILE A 22 -9.45 12.22 12.84
C ILE A 22 -8.48 11.28 12.13
N THR A 23 -8.27 10.08 12.70
CA THR A 23 -7.38 9.05 12.15
C THR A 23 -8.14 7.79 11.75
N GLY A 24 -7.46 6.91 11.00
CA GLY A 24 -7.97 5.60 10.61
C GLY A 24 -8.28 5.50 9.13
N CYS A 25 -8.91 4.39 8.75
CA CYS A 25 -9.19 4.03 7.36
C CYS A 25 -10.69 3.94 7.05
N LYS A 26 -11.58 4.30 7.99
CA LYS A 26 -13.04 4.27 7.83
C LYS A 26 -13.58 5.69 7.64
N LEU A 27 -14.81 5.82 7.15
CA LEU A 27 -15.50 7.12 7.19
C LEU A 27 -15.68 7.56 8.66
N PRO A 28 -15.55 8.86 8.99
CA PRO A 28 -15.51 9.33 10.37
C PRO A 28 -16.73 8.87 11.20
N SER A 29 -16.47 8.45 12.44
CA SER A 29 -17.52 8.17 13.42
C SER A 29 -17.93 9.41 14.20
N ASN A 30 -19.12 9.36 14.80
CA ASN A 30 -19.61 10.39 15.71
C ASN A 30 -18.62 10.67 16.87
N ARG A 31 -17.99 9.63 17.42
CA ARG A 31 -16.96 9.73 18.47
C ARG A 31 -15.76 10.54 17.99
N GLN A 32 -15.21 10.21 16.83
CA GLN A 32 -14.02 10.89 16.29
C GLN A 32 -14.30 12.37 16.03
N VAL A 33 -15.48 12.68 15.48
CA VAL A 33 -15.95 14.05 15.24
C VAL A 33 -16.05 14.84 16.53
N LEU A 34 -16.68 14.28 17.56
CA LEU A 34 -16.79 14.95 18.86
C LEU A 34 -15.44 15.07 19.59
N SER A 35 -14.59 14.04 19.53
CA SER A 35 -13.27 14.06 20.18
C SER A 35 -12.37 15.18 19.63
N MET A 36 -12.43 15.41 18.31
CA MET A 36 -11.75 16.52 17.65
C MET A 36 -12.38 17.87 17.95
N LEU A 37 -13.72 17.92 18.00
CA LEU A 37 -14.44 19.13 18.40
C LEU A 37 -14.00 19.60 19.81
N PHE A 38 -13.94 18.69 20.77
CA PHE A 38 -13.54 19.01 22.15
C PHE A 38 -12.07 19.40 22.27
N TYR A 39 -11.16 18.73 21.54
CA TYR A 39 -9.77 19.16 21.49
C TYR A 39 -9.64 20.63 21.06
N ASN A 40 -10.36 21.01 20.00
CA ASN A 40 -10.38 22.39 19.51
C ASN A 40 -10.97 23.39 20.52
N LEU A 41 -11.99 22.98 21.29
CA LEU A 41 -12.62 23.82 22.31
C LEU A 41 -11.72 23.97 23.55
N HIS A 42 -11.09 22.88 23.99
CA HIS A 42 -10.38 22.81 25.27
C HIS A 42 -8.91 23.21 25.14
N GLU A 43 -8.23 22.81 24.08
CA GLU A 43 -6.80 23.05 23.91
C GLU A 43 -6.52 24.20 22.94
N VAL A 44 -7.22 24.24 21.79
CA VAL A 44 -7.03 25.30 20.78
C VAL A 44 -7.81 26.59 21.13
N LYS A 45 -8.83 26.48 22.00
CA LYS A 45 -9.71 27.60 22.44
C LYS A 45 -10.49 28.28 21.31
N LEU A 46 -10.89 27.52 20.28
CA LEU A 46 -11.76 28.02 19.21
C LEU A 46 -13.21 28.16 19.68
N SER A 47 -13.99 29.02 19.02
CA SER A 47 -15.44 29.00 19.23
C SER A 47 -16.05 27.69 18.73
N ILE A 48 -17.23 27.34 19.25
CA ILE A 48 -17.96 26.13 18.83
C ILE A 48 -18.18 26.07 17.31
N ARG A 49 -18.46 27.22 16.70
CA ARG A 49 -18.75 27.28 15.27
C ARG A 49 -17.51 27.21 14.41
N GLU A 50 -16.41 27.85 14.81
CA GLU A 50 -15.12 27.71 14.14
C GLU A 50 -14.59 26.28 14.24
N SER A 51 -14.68 25.70 15.44
CA SER A 51 -14.30 24.31 15.70
C SER A 51 -15.10 23.34 14.82
N ALA A 52 -16.43 23.47 14.78
CA ALA A 52 -17.27 22.63 13.93
C ALA A 52 -16.92 22.74 12.44
N ASN A 53 -16.64 23.95 11.93
CA ASN A 53 -16.16 24.13 10.55
C ASN A 53 -14.82 23.42 10.30
N SER A 54 -13.89 23.50 11.25
CA SER A 54 -12.61 22.79 11.16
C SER A 54 -12.80 21.27 11.12
N VAL A 55 -13.65 20.73 11.99
CA VAL A 55 -13.96 19.30 12.04
C VAL A 55 -14.63 18.82 10.76
N VAL A 56 -15.55 19.61 10.17
CA VAL A 56 -16.17 19.27 8.88
C VAL A 56 -15.11 19.21 7.78
N ARG A 57 -14.16 20.15 7.73
CA ARG A 57 -13.07 20.12 6.74
C ARG A 57 -12.23 18.85 6.85
N GLU A 58 -11.88 18.44 8.07
CA GLU A 58 -11.19 17.17 8.32
C GLU A 58 -12.04 15.96 7.87
N CYS A 59 -13.35 15.97 8.14
CA CYS A 59 -14.23 14.91 7.69
C CYS A 59 -14.26 14.82 6.16
N LEU A 60 -14.38 15.96 5.47
CA LEU A 60 -14.50 16.01 4.00
C LEU A 60 -13.32 15.31 3.32
N ILE A 61 -12.11 15.35 3.88
CA ILE A 61 -10.95 14.63 3.34
C ILE A 61 -11.23 13.12 3.20
N PHE A 62 -11.91 12.50 4.18
CA PHE A 62 -12.26 11.07 4.12
C PHE A 62 -13.35 10.79 3.09
N TRP A 63 -14.35 11.66 3.00
CA TRP A 63 -15.46 11.50 2.06
C TRP A 63 -15.03 11.76 0.61
N GLU A 64 -14.14 12.73 0.38
CA GLU A 64 -13.50 12.99 -0.91
C GLU A 64 -12.62 11.82 -1.35
N LYS A 65 -11.83 11.25 -0.43
CA LYS A 65 -11.06 10.01 -0.69
C LYS A 65 -11.98 8.85 -1.08
N ALA A 66 -13.16 8.76 -0.48
CA ALA A 66 -14.18 7.76 -0.80
C ALA A 66 -14.94 8.06 -2.10
N ARG A 67 -14.77 9.27 -2.67
CA ARG A 67 -15.53 9.77 -3.83
C ARG A 67 -17.05 9.77 -3.64
N ILE A 68 -17.48 9.86 -2.39
CA ILE A 68 -18.91 9.89 -2.05
C ILE A 68 -19.36 11.34 -1.95
N PRO A 69 -20.40 11.75 -2.70
CA PRO A 69 -20.89 13.12 -2.65
C PRO A 69 -21.45 13.43 -1.26
N THR A 70 -21.11 14.60 -0.72
CA THR A 70 -21.56 15.06 0.60
C THR A 70 -22.61 16.16 0.50
N ARG A 71 -23.28 16.44 1.61
CA ARG A 71 -24.11 17.65 1.76
C ARG A 71 -23.23 18.90 1.84
N ALA A 72 -23.84 20.06 1.60
CA ALA A 72 -23.15 21.34 1.76
C ALA A 72 -22.66 21.53 3.20
N THR A 73 -21.47 22.14 3.34
CA THR A 73 -20.78 22.38 4.62
C THR A 73 -21.67 22.93 5.73
N PRO A 74 -22.58 23.91 5.51
CA PRO A 74 -23.45 24.43 6.56
C PRO A 74 -24.32 23.37 7.22
N HIS A 75 -24.84 22.40 6.45
CA HIS A 75 -25.66 21.31 6.98
C HIS A 75 -24.83 20.32 7.80
N CYS A 76 -23.59 20.06 7.38
CA CYS A 76 -22.66 19.23 8.14
C CYS A 76 -22.31 19.89 9.48
N VAL A 77 -22.05 21.20 9.48
CA VAL A 77 -21.79 21.97 10.71
C VAL A 77 -23.00 21.95 11.64
N GLU A 78 -24.21 22.14 11.11
CA GLU A 78 -25.43 22.08 11.90
C GLU A 78 -25.63 20.69 12.55
N LYS A 79 -25.25 19.61 11.84
CA LYS A 79 -25.27 18.26 12.39
C LYS A 79 -24.34 18.11 13.60
N ILE A 80 -23.10 18.62 13.51
CA ILE A 80 -22.15 18.62 14.64
C ILE A 80 -22.71 19.44 15.81
N MET A 81 -23.28 20.62 15.53
CA MET A 81 -23.88 21.46 16.58
C MET A 81 -25.03 20.76 17.29
N LYS A 82 -25.89 20.03 16.57
CA LYS A 82 -26.97 19.22 17.17
C LYS A 82 -26.42 18.14 18.10
N MET A 83 -25.38 17.43 17.68
CA MET A 83 -24.73 16.40 18.50
C MET A 83 -24.10 17.01 19.76
N TYR A 84 -23.41 18.15 19.64
CA TYR A 84 -22.82 18.86 20.78
C TYR A 84 -23.88 19.34 21.77
N ASN A 85 -24.98 19.92 21.28
CA ASN A 85 -26.07 20.40 22.13
C ASN A 85 -26.78 19.25 22.86
N TYR A 86 -26.98 18.11 22.18
CA TYR A 86 -27.54 16.91 22.80
C TYR A 86 -26.62 16.38 23.90
N TRP A 87 -25.31 16.30 23.63
CA TRP A 87 -24.32 15.96 24.65
C TRP A 87 -24.35 16.95 25.84
N CYS A 88 -24.47 18.26 25.59
CA CYS A 88 -24.57 19.26 26.67
C CYS A 88 -25.81 19.03 27.55
N SER A 89 -26.95 18.63 26.97
CA SER A 89 -28.15 18.30 27.76
C SER A 89 -27.97 17.05 28.62
N LEU A 90 -27.23 16.04 28.12
CA LEU A 90 -26.89 14.84 28.87
C LEU A 90 -25.96 15.18 30.03
N GLN A 91 -24.90 15.96 29.76
CA GLN A 91 -23.94 16.37 30.77
C GLN A 91 -24.57 17.17 31.91
N LYS A 92 -25.51 18.08 31.60
CA LYS A 92 -26.27 18.84 32.63
C LYS A 92 -27.09 17.94 33.55
N SER A 93 -27.51 16.77 33.07
CA SER A 93 -28.34 15.82 33.79
C SER A 93 -27.56 14.62 34.34
N ALA A 94 -26.22 14.63 34.24
CA ALA A 94 -25.36 13.51 34.61
C ALA A 94 -25.51 13.03 36.07
N CYS A 95 -25.94 13.91 36.98
CA CYS A 95 -26.18 13.54 38.38
C CYS A 95 -27.55 12.85 38.60
N ARG A 96 -28.47 12.88 37.63
CA ARG A 96 -29.82 12.32 37.75
C ARG A 96 -29.82 10.85 37.37
N ARG A 97 -30.22 9.97 38.28
CA ARG A 97 -30.35 8.51 38.04
C ARG A 97 -31.78 8.09 37.69
N SER A 98 -32.43 8.85 36.81
CA SER A 98 -33.74 8.46 36.28
C SER A 98 -33.57 7.47 35.13
N GLU A 99 -34.47 6.51 35.01
CA GLU A 99 -34.49 5.52 33.92
C GLU A 99 -34.37 6.16 32.53
N THR A 100 -35.10 7.25 32.28
CA THR A 100 -35.04 8.03 31.04
C THR A 100 -33.65 8.60 30.76
N GLN A 101 -32.92 9.03 31.79
CA GLN A 101 -31.57 9.57 31.63
C GLN A 101 -30.59 8.46 31.26
N GLU A 102 -30.65 7.32 31.96
CA GLU A 102 -29.79 6.17 31.68
C GLU A 102 -30.04 5.61 30.26
N GLU A 103 -31.30 5.58 29.82
CA GLU A 103 -31.65 5.19 28.46
C GLU A 103 -31.07 6.15 27.42
N ASN A 104 -31.20 7.47 27.64
CA ASN A 104 -30.62 8.47 26.75
C ASN A 104 -29.09 8.37 26.68
N GLU A 105 -28.41 8.10 27.80
CA GLU A 105 -26.96 7.88 27.83
C GLU A 105 -26.56 6.61 27.09
N ARG A 106 -27.29 5.51 27.26
CA ARG A 106 -27.06 4.26 26.51
C ARG A 106 -27.21 4.47 25.01
N ASN A 107 -28.28 5.14 24.59
CA ASN A 107 -28.55 5.45 23.19
C ASN A 107 -27.43 6.33 22.59
N PHE A 108 -27.01 7.36 23.33
CA PHE A 108 -25.88 8.19 22.93
C PHE A 108 -24.59 7.38 22.77
N ILE A 109 -24.26 6.52 23.75
CA ILE A 109 -23.07 5.66 23.70
C ILE A 109 -23.11 4.70 22.51
N SER A 110 -24.26 4.07 22.22
CA SER A 110 -24.39 3.18 21.06
C SER A 110 -24.21 3.92 19.74
N ASP A 111 -24.60 5.20 19.68
CA ASP A 111 -24.47 6.03 18.48
C ASP A 111 -23.06 6.58 18.25
N LEU A 112 -22.20 6.61 19.27
CA LEU A 112 -20.86 7.19 19.16
C LEU A 112 -19.99 6.49 18.11
N ASN A 113 -20.11 5.17 17.98
CA ASN A 113 -19.29 4.40 17.02
C ASN A 113 -19.93 4.31 15.63
N ASN A 114 -21.15 4.83 15.47
CA ASN A 114 -21.86 4.90 14.19
C ASN A 114 -21.25 5.97 13.27
N LEU A 115 -21.54 5.82 11.98
CA LEU A 115 -21.09 6.73 10.93
C LEU A 115 -21.58 8.16 11.16
N PHE A 116 -20.66 9.12 11.12
CA PHE A 116 -21.02 10.53 10.96
C PHE A 116 -21.46 10.79 9.51
N ASP A 117 -22.69 10.38 9.19
CA ASP A 117 -23.18 10.36 7.82
C ASP A 117 -23.46 11.79 7.29
N ILE A 118 -22.61 12.25 6.39
CA ILE A 118 -22.77 13.52 5.67
C ILE A 118 -23.00 13.30 4.17
N ALA A 119 -23.36 12.08 3.77
CA ALA A 119 -23.67 11.78 2.38
C ALA A 119 -24.79 12.69 1.85
N HIS A 120 -24.67 13.09 0.59
CA HIS A 120 -25.71 13.77 -0.14
C HIS A 120 -27.03 12.97 -0.07
N ALA A 121 -28.18 13.65 -0.04
CA ALA A 121 -29.48 12.97 0.07
C ALA A 121 -29.67 11.91 -1.03
N ASN A 122 -29.27 12.27 -2.25
CA ASN A 122 -29.32 11.39 -3.42
C ASN A 122 -27.98 10.69 -3.68
N ALA A 123 -27.11 10.53 -2.68
CA ALA A 123 -25.77 9.94 -2.87
C ALA A 123 -25.86 8.56 -3.53
N MET A 124 -26.85 7.73 -3.16
CA MET A 124 -27.03 6.43 -3.79
C MET A 124 -27.32 6.55 -5.29
N GLU A 125 -28.06 7.55 -5.76
CA GLU A 125 -28.34 7.74 -7.19
C GLU A 125 -27.15 8.34 -7.94
N ILE A 126 -26.40 9.24 -7.30
CA ILE A 126 -25.25 9.93 -7.89
C ILE A 126 -24.06 8.97 -8.07
N ILE A 127 -23.86 8.06 -7.12
CA ILE A 127 -22.76 7.08 -7.20
C ILE A 127 -23.07 6.06 -8.30
N LYS A 128 -22.26 6.10 -9.36
CA LYS A 128 -22.36 5.19 -10.51
C LYS A 128 -21.71 3.83 -10.27
N ILE A 129 -20.68 3.78 -9.43
CA ILE A 129 -19.88 2.58 -9.16
C ILE A 129 -20.59 1.75 -8.09
N GLU A 130 -20.81 0.46 -8.36
CA GLU A 130 -21.56 -0.42 -7.44
C GLU A 130 -20.76 -0.71 -6.16
N GLU A 131 -19.43 -0.82 -6.27
CA GLU A 131 -18.51 -1.01 -5.16
C GLU A 131 -18.58 0.17 -4.17
N ASP A 132 -18.62 1.41 -4.66
CA ASP A 132 -18.70 2.62 -3.82
C ASP A 132 -20.06 2.69 -3.09
N ARG A 133 -21.14 2.25 -3.75
CA ARG A 133 -22.47 2.12 -3.13
C ARG A 133 -22.44 1.07 -2.01
N LYS A 134 -21.88 -0.10 -2.28
CA LYS A 134 -21.71 -1.18 -1.29
C LYS A 134 -20.84 -0.73 -0.12
N PHE A 135 -19.78 0.03 -0.39
CA PHE A 135 -18.92 0.61 0.64
C PHE A 135 -19.71 1.56 1.55
N LEU A 136 -20.45 2.54 1.00
CA LEU A 136 -21.27 3.44 1.81
C LEU A 136 -22.29 2.69 2.67
N LEU A 137 -22.96 1.67 2.12
CA LEU A 137 -23.89 0.83 2.87
C LEU A 137 -23.19 0.08 4.01
N SER A 138 -22.03 -0.54 3.75
CA SER A 138 -21.25 -1.23 4.78
C SER A 138 -20.74 -0.31 5.90
N GLN A 139 -20.46 0.96 5.57
CA GLN A 139 -20.11 1.97 6.56
C GLN A 139 -21.30 2.42 7.42
N ARG A 140 -22.54 2.27 6.94
CA ARG A 140 -23.76 2.60 7.72
C ARG A 140 -24.16 1.50 8.70
N GLU A 141 -23.69 0.27 8.49
CA GLU A 141 -23.95 -0.85 9.39
C GLU A 141 -23.19 -0.71 10.72
N PRO A 142 -23.69 -1.34 11.81
CA PRO A 142 -22.96 -1.43 13.07
C PRO A 142 -21.53 -1.94 12.87
N GLY A 143 -20.55 -1.25 13.46
CA GLY A 143 -19.13 -1.56 13.31
C GLY A 143 -18.44 -0.93 12.09
N ARG A 144 -19.19 -0.23 11.21
CA ARG A 144 -18.68 0.47 10.02
C ARG A 144 -17.76 -0.44 9.19
N ARG A 145 -18.32 -1.51 8.65
CA ARG A 145 -17.56 -2.56 7.94
C ARG A 145 -16.91 -2.00 6.68
N GLY A 146 -15.71 -2.46 6.37
CA GLY A 146 -14.90 -1.98 5.23
C GLY A 146 -13.97 -0.84 5.59
N CYS A 147 -12.98 -0.59 4.73
CA CYS A 147 -12.01 0.50 4.87
C CYS A 147 -11.69 1.11 3.50
N LEU A 148 -11.30 2.39 3.52
CA LEU A 148 -10.73 3.15 2.41
C LEU A 148 -9.37 2.55 2.06
N MET A 149 -9.38 1.50 1.24
CA MET A 149 -8.17 0.93 0.68
C MET A 149 -7.51 1.94 -0.28
N GLY A 150 -6.18 1.84 -0.45
CA GLY A 150 -5.39 2.85 -1.15
C GLY A 150 -5.88 3.19 -2.56
N ILE A 151 -5.47 4.38 -3.05
CA ILE A 151 -5.83 4.93 -4.37
C ILE A 151 -5.76 3.86 -5.47
N ASP A 152 -6.89 3.57 -6.12
CA ASP A 152 -6.93 2.74 -7.32
C ASP A 152 -6.13 3.42 -8.43
N MET A 153 -4.95 2.87 -8.72
CA MET A 153 -4.00 3.45 -9.67
C MET A 153 -4.53 3.44 -11.10
N LYS A 154 -5.45 2.53 -11.46
CA LYS A 154 -6.09 2.52 -12.78
C LYS A 154 -7.07 3.68 -12.90
N LEU A 155 -7.85 3.91 -11.84
CA LEU A 155 -8.81 5.02 -11.78
C LEU A 155 -8.10 6.38 -11.70
N ALA A 156 -7.04 6.50 -10.89
CA ALA A 156 -6.22 7.71 -10.81
C ALA A 156 -5.61 8.10 -12.16
N LYS A 157 -5.06 7.13 -12.92
CA LYS A 157 -4.56 7.37 -14.28
C LYS A 157 -5.67 7.73 -15.28
N ARG A 158 -6.91 7.30 -15.06
CA ARG A 158 -8.05 7.73 -15.88
C ARG A 158 -8.41 9.18 -15.58
N ASP A 159 -8.50 9.54 -14.30
CA ASP A 159 -8.82 10.89 -13.87
C ASP A 159 -7.74 11.89 -14.28
N GLU A 160 -6.45 11.52 -14.18
CA GLU A 160 -5.33 12.34 -14.65
C GLU A 160 -5.43 12.61 -16.16
N ARG A 161 -5.78 11.59 -16.95
CA ARG A 161 -6.04 11.76 -18.40
C ARG A 161 -7.24 12.67 -18.66
N VAL A 162 -8.32 12.57 -17.88
CA VAL A 162 -9.48 13.46 -18.02
C VAL A 162 -9.11 14.89 -17.64
N LEU A 163 -8.36 15.09 -16.55
CA LEU A 163 -7.91 16.40 -16.10
C LEU A 163 -6.99 17.07 -17.12
N LEU A 164 -6.07 16.31 -17.72
CA LEU A 164 -5.22 16.78 -18.81
C LEU A 164 -6.04 17.23 -20.02
N ARG A 165 -7.07 16.46 -20.41
CA ARG A 165 -7.98 16.86 -21.50
C ARG A 165 -8.77 18.13 -21.18
N VAL A 166 -9.24 18.29 -19.95
CA VAL A 166 -9.96 19.51 -19.52
C VAL A 166 -9.03 20.71 -19.54
N LEU A 167 -7.82 20.57 -18.99
CA LEU A 167 -6.80 21.63 -18.99
C LEU A 167 -6.40 22.02 -20.43
N GLU A 168 -6.28 21.04 -21.31
CA GLU A 168 -5.99 21.26 -22.72
C GLU A 168 -7.16 21.99 -23.41
N GLN A 169 -8.40 21.61 -23.12
CA GLN A 169 -9.59 22.29 -23.65
C GLN A 169 -9.72 23.72 -23.11
N GLU A 170 -9.42 23.97 -21.84
CA GLU A 170 -9.36 25.30 -21.25
C GLU A 170 -8.24 26.15 -21.89
N ASN A 171 -7.08 25.57 -22.14
CA ASN A 171 -6.00 26.23 -22.88
C ASN A 171 -6.40 26.54 -24.33
N ARG A 172 -7.13 25.64 -25.01
CA ARG A 172 -7.68 25.92 -26.35
C ARG A 172 -8.70 27.05 -26.31
N ARG A 173 -9.57 27.09 -25.29
CA ARG A 173 -10.54 28.18 -25.09
C ARG A 173 -9.84 29.50 -24.76
N ALA A 174 -8.82 29.50 -23.90
CA ALA A 174 -8.03 30.68 -23.58
C ALA A 174 -7.27 31.21 -24.80
N LYS A 175 -6.70 30.31 -25.63
CA LYS A 175 -6.08 30.67 -26.91
C LYS A 175 -7.09 31.19 -27.93
N ALA A 176 -8.30 30.62 -27.99
CA ALA A 176 -9.38 31.11 -28.84
C ALA A 176 -9.91 32.49 -28.39
N HIS A 177 -9.96 32.74 -27.08
CA HIS A 177 -10.27 34.07 -26.53
C HIS A 177 -9.15 35.08 -26.82
N HIS A 178 -7.89 34.66 -26.79
CA HIS A 178 -6.76 35.53 -27.16
C HIS A 178 -6.65 35.78 -28.67
N SER A 179 -7.02 34.80 -29.51
CA SER A 179 -7.07 34.95 -30.96
C SER A 179 -8.32 35.72 -31.44
N SER A 180 -9.38 35.79 -30.64
CA SER A 180 -10.55 36.63 -30.95
C SER A 180 -10.27 38.13 -30.77
N GLU A 181 -9.16 38.51 -30.13
CA GLU A 181 -8.68 39.89 -30.05
C GLU A 181 -7.62 40.23 -31.11
N ILE A 182 -7.10 39.23 -31.84
CA ILE A 182 -6.06 39.40 -32.85
C ILE A 182 -6.46 38.66 -34.13
N ASP A 183 -7.22 39.39 -34.93
CA ASP A 183 -7.32 39.38 -36.39
C ASP A 183 -7.88 38.15 -37.14
N ASP A 184 -8.80 38.51 -38.02
CA ASP A 184 -9.27 37.76 -39.18
C ASP A 184 -8.08 37.32 -40.06
N ASN A 185 -7.97 36.01 -40.29
CA ASN A 185 -7.86 35.37 -41.61
C ASN A 185 -7.12 34.02 -41.54
N PHE A 186 -7.65 33.09 -42.33
CA PHE A 186 -6.92 32.05 -43.07
C PHE A 186 -6.98 30.59 -42.55
N MET A 187 -8.03 29.90 -43.04
CA MET A 187 -8.02 28.67 -43.85
C MET A 187 -7.30 27.38 -43.36
N ASP A 188 -8.12 26.51 -42.77
CA ASP A 188 -8.42 25.10 -43.13
C ASP A 188 -7.30 24.04 -43.28
N SER A 189 -7.36 22.98 -42.48
CA SER A 189 -7.77 21.63 -42.94
C SER A 189 -7.54 20.53 -41.90
N SER A 190 -8.57 19.70 -41.77
CA SER A 190 -8.77 18.52 -40.93
C SER A 190 -7.94 17.28 -41.31
N GLU A 191 -7.70 16.38 -40.34
CA GLU A 191 -8.25 15.01 -40.32
C GLU A 191 -7.78 14.22 -39.09
N GLU A 192 -8.73 13.73 -38.29
CA GLU A 192 -8.54 12.71 -37.24
C GLU A 192 -8.86 11.32 -37.80
N SER A 193 -8.14 10.30 -37.32
CA SER A 193 -8.55 8.91 -37.44
C SER A 193 -8.41 8.22 -36.08
N SER A 194 -9.54 7.67 -35.62
CA SER A 194 -9.74 6.93 -34.38
C SER A 194 -9.44 5.44 -34.53
N GLY A 195 -8.94 4.80 -33.48
CA GLY A 195 -8.93 3.34 -33.36
C GLY A 195 -9.03 2.89 -31.90
N THR A 196 -10.22 2.44 -31.50
CA THR A 196 -10.52 1.70 -30.27
C THR A 196 -10.38 0.20 -30.53
N GLU A 197 -9.78 -0.55 -29.61
CA GLU A 197 -10.11 -1.96 -29.41
C GLU A 197 -10.22 -2.28 -27.91
N ASP A 198 -11.31 -2.97 -27.60
CA ASP A 198 -11.77 -3.50 -26.33
C ASP A 198 -11.68 -5.04 -26.43
N ILE A 199 -11.47 -5.75 -25.32
CA ILE A 199 -12.09 -7.05 -24.95
C ILE A 199 -11.36 -7.71 -23.74
N SER A 200 -12.22 -8.08 -22.80
CA SER A 200 -12.17 -9.02 -21.65
C SER A 200 -11.17 -10.18 -21.66
N ASP A 201 -10.61 -10.52 -20.48
CA ASP A 201 -10.93 -11.78 -19.78
C ASP A 201 -10.41 -11.85 -18.33
N GLN A 202 -11.27 -12.37 -17.45
CA GLN A 202 -11.00 -12.77 -16.06
C GLN A 202 -10.47 -14.22 -16.03
N PRO A 203 -9.68 -14.58 -15.00
CA PRO A 203 -10.27 -15.44 -13.96
C PRO A 203 -9.87 -15.02 -12.54
N GLY A 204 -10.85 -15.02 -11.62
CA GLY A 204 -10.66 -14.73 -10.19
C GLY A 204 -10.22 -15.94 -9.36
N PRO A 205 -9.84 -15.76 -8.08
CA PRO A 205 -9.67 -16.86 -7.16
C PRO A 205 -10.93 -17.09 -6.30
N SER A 206 -11.28 -18.37 -6.27
CA SER A 206 -12.28 -19.07 -5.46
C SER A 206 -12.17 -18.77 -3.96
N SER A 207 -13.34 -18.63 -3.33
CA SER A 207 -13.54 -18.64 -1.88
C SER A 207 -13.47 -20.07 -1.35
N ASN A 208 -12.40 -20.41 -0.62
CA ASN A 208 -12.41 -21.49 0.38
C ASN A 208 -11.29 -21.20 1.39
N ILE A 209 -11.62 -20.45 2.46
CA ILE A 209 -10.72 -20.31 3.61
C ILE A 209 -11.13 -21.38 4.62
N ALA A 210 -10.38 -22.49 4.61
CA ALA A 210 -10.33 -23.41 5.72
C ALA A 210 -9.83 -22.66 6.96
N GLN A 211 -10.40 -22.96 8.13
CA GLN A 211 -9.98 -22.41 9.42
C GLN A 211 -8.53 -22.80 9.71
N SER A 212 -7.59 -21.91 9.41
CA SER A 212 -6.20 -21.98 9.87
C SER A 212 -6.03 -21.17 11.17
N SER A 213 -4.96 -21.47 11.91
CA SER A 213 -4.68 -20.90 13.22
C SER A 213 -4.50 -19.37 13.17
N LEU A 214 -4.85 -18.68 14.26
CA LEU A 214 -4.81 -17.21 14.40
C LEU A 214 -3.42 -16.62 14.06
N GLU A 215 -2.35 -17.34 14.39
CA GLU A 215 -0.95 -16.94 14.13
C GLU A 215 -0.57 -17.07 12.65
N GLU A 216 -1.05 -18.10 11.95
CA GLU A 216 -0.83 -18.27 10.51
C GLU A 216 -1.52 -17.16 9.70
N ASN A 217 -2.71 -16.72 10.13
CA ASN A 217 -3.46 -15.66 9.45
C ASN A 217 -2.78 -14.28 9.57
N ILE A 218 -2.22 -13.95 10.74
CA ILE A 218 -1.46 -12.71 10.93
C ILE A 218 -0.16 -12.75 10.11
N ASN A 219 0.55 -13.87 10.12
CA ASN A 219 1.79 -14.03 9.35
C ASN A 219 1.54 -13.97 7.83
N ALA A 220 0.48 -14.62 7.34
CA ALA A 220 0.09 -14.57 5.92
C ALA A 220 -0.33 -13.16 5.47
N GLN A 221 -1.00 -12.38 6.34
CA GLN A 221 -1.37 -11.01 6.02
C GLN A 221 -0.21 -10.01 6.08
N ILE A 222 0.77 -10.22 6.96
CA ILE A 222 2.02 -9.43 6.98
C ILE A 222 2.92 -9.76 5.78
N GLU A 223 2.79 -10.99 5.27
CA GLU A 223 3.51 -11.49 4.10
C GLU A 223 2.98 -10.93 2.76
N LEU A 224 1.76 -10.36 2.75
CA LEU A 224 1.22 -9.68 1.56
C LEU A 224 2.24 -8.70 1.00
N ARG A 225 2.38 -8.78 -0.33
CA ARG A 225 3.32 -8.09 -1.23
C ARG A 225 3.12 -6.56 -1.29
N MET A 226 2.66 -5.97 -0.20
CA MET A 226 2.51 -4.53 -0.04
C MET A 226 3.86 -3.98 0.42
N GLY A 227 4.41 -3.01 -0.34
CA GLY A 227 5.61 -2.27 0.06
C GLY A 227 5.48 -1.66 1.45
N ILE A 228 6.58 -1.19 2.04
CA ILE A 228 6.60 -0.52 3.35
C ILE A 228 5.84 0.81 3.24
N SER A 229 4.52 0.74 3.35
CA SER A 229 3.60 1.85 3.20
C SER A 229 2.76 1.95 4.48
N GLU A 230 2.29 3.15 4.80
CA GLU A 230 1.25 3.40 5.80
C GLU A 230 0.05 2.44 5.67
N LYS A 231 -0.20 1.95 4.44
CA LYS A 231 -1.18 0.91 4.12
C LYS A 231 -1.07 -0.37 4.98
N CYS A 232 0.13 -0.80 5.35
CA CYS A 232 0.28 -1.99 6.21
C CYS A 232 -0.25 -1.75 7.62
N CYS A 233 -0.05 -0.55 8.19
CA CYS A 233 -0.58 -0.21 9.51
C CYS A 233 -2.11 -0.24 9.49
N PHE A 234 -2.74 0.38 8.48
CA PHE A 234 -4.19 0.45 8.36
C PHE A 234 -4.86 -0.93 8.19
N ILE A 235 -4.22 -1.84 7.45
CA ILE A 235 -4.73 -3.22 7.29
C ILE A 235 -4.65 -3.95 8.64
N LEU A 236 -3.50 -3.84 9.34
CA LEU A 236 -3.33 -4.48 10.64
C LEU A 236 -4.28 -3.92 11.70
N GLU A 237 -4.53 -2.62 11.71
CA GLU A 237 -5.54 -1.99 12.57
C GLU A 237 -6.93 -2.53 12.27
N ALA A 238 -7.35 -2.54 10.98
CA ALA A 238 -8.67 -3.03 10.58
C ALA A 238 -8.89 -4.52 10.91
N VAL A 239 -7.84 -5.33 10.79
CA VAL A 239 -7.86 -6.76 11.11
C VAL A 239 -7.86 -6.98 12.63
N SER A 240 -7.13 -6.16 13.37
CA SER A 240 -7.15 -6.21 14.84
C SER A 240 -8.53 -5.85 15.37
N GLU A 241 -9.18 -4.81 14.81
CA GLU A 241 -10.56 -4.46 15.13
C GLU A 241 -11.54 -5.60 14.82
N SER A 242 -11.40 -6.28 13.67
CA SER A 242 -12.30 -7.38 13.30
C SER A 242 -12.10 -8.62 14.18
N LEU A 243 -10.90 -8.81 14.72
CA LEU A 243 -10.58 -9.83 15.71
C LEU A 243 -10.94 -9.43 17.15
N GLY A 244 -11.48 -8.22 17.37
CA GLY A 244 -11.88 -7.73 18.68
C GLY A 244 -10.71 -7.32 19.58
N LEU A 245 -9.51 -7.12 19.02
CA LEU A 245 -8.33 -6.66 19.75
C LEU A 245 -8.39 -5.15 19.98
N ASN A 246 -7.94 -4.71 21.14
CA ASN A 246 -7.84 -3.28 21.46
C ASN A 246 -6.65 -2.67 20.70
N ILE A 247 -6.92 -1.75 19.78
CA ILE A 247 -5.88 -1.07 18.99
C ILE A 247 -4.94 -0.25 19.87
N ASP A 248 -5.45 0.35 20.96
CA ASP A 248 -4.65 1.19 21.83
C ASP A 248 -3.59 0.39 22.62
N GLU A 249 -3.75 -0.94 22.71
CA GLU A 249 -2.76 -1.87 23.29
C GLU A 249 -1.74 -2.37 22.27
N LEU A 250 -2.04 -2.25 20.96
CA LEU A 250 -1.18 -2.75 19.89
C LEU A 250 -0.20 -1.66 19.44
N THR A 251 1.10 -1.92 19.58
CA THR A 251 2.15 -1.00 19.11
C THR A 251 2.34 -1.11 17.59
N ILE A 252 1.32 -0.74 16.80
CA ILE A 252 1.34 -0.77 15.34
C ILE A 252 1.99 0.51 14.83
N ASN A 253 3.29 0.47 14.56
CA ASN A 253 3.98 1.55 13.86
C ASN A 253 4.86 0.99 12.74
N ARG A 254 5.20 1.87 11.78
CA ARG A 254 5.97 1.53 10.58
C ARG A 254 7.30 0.84 10.90
N ASN A 255 8.01 1.29 11.92
CA ASN A 255 9.33 0.75 12.28
C ASN A 255 9.20 -0.64 12.91
N THR A 256 8.20 -0.85 13.77
CA THR A 256 7.90 -2.17 14.36
C THR A 256 7.57 -3.18 13.26
N ILE A 257 6.71 -2.81 12.32
CA ILE A 257 6.35 -3.67 11.17
C ILE A 257 7.59 -3.99 10.33
N GLN A 258 8.43 -2.98 10.05
CA GLN A 258 9.66 -3.21 9.28
C GLN A 258 10.57 -4.23 9.96
N ARG A 259 10.86 -4.04 11.26
CA ARG A 259 11.71 -4.96 12.03
C ARG A 259 11.14 -6.37 12.06
N TYR A 260 9.83 -6.51 12.31
CA TYR A 260 9.16 -7.80 12.32
C TYR A 260 9.25 -8.51 10.96
N ARG A 261 9.07 -7.77 9.85
CA ARG A 261 9.24 -8.34 8.50
C ARG A 261 10.68 -8.73 8.21
N GLU A 262 11.66 -7.97 8.67
CA GLU A 262 13.08 -8.35 8.56
C GLU A 262 13.37 -9.65 9.30
N ASP A 263 12.84 -9.81 10.51
CA ASP A 263 13.00 -11.01 11.31
C ASP A 263 12.31 -12.23 10.66
N LEU A 264 11.05 -12.08 10.24
CA LEU A 264 10.33 -13.13 9.51
C LEU A 264 11.06 -13.58 8.24
N ARG A 265 11.63 -12.64 7.48
CA ARG A 265 12.40 -12.98 6.27
C ARG A 265 13.68 -13.75 6.62
N LYS A 266 14.36 -13.41 7.71
CA LYS A 266 15.53 -14.16 8.19
C LYS A 266 15.14 -15.57 8.57
N THR A 267 14.10 -15.74 9.38
CA THR A 267 13.61 -17.06 9.80
C THR A 267 13.22 -17.93 8.61
N LYS A 268 12.53 -17.36 7.61
CA LYS A 268 12.19 -18.07 6.37
C LYS A 268 13.41 -18.44 5.55
N ALA A 269 14.37 -17.53 5.40
CA ALA A 269 15.61 -17.81 4.68
C ALA A 269 16.39 -18.96 5.35
N THR A 270 16.48 -18.97 6.69
CA THR A 270 17.09 -20.07 7.44
C THR A 270 16.37 -21.39 7.18
N ARG A 271 15.03 -21.41 7.32
CA ARG A 271 14.22 -22.62 7.06
C ARG A 271 14.39 -23.14 5.63
N ILE A 272 14.44 -22.24 4.65
CA ILE A 272 14.67 -22.60 3.25
C ILE A 272 16.04 -23.28 3.07
N LYS A 273 17.09 -22.77 3.73
CA LYS A 273 18.43 -23.36 3.68
C LYS A 273 18.49 -24.73 4.36
N GLU A 274 17.82 -24.89 5.51
CA GLU A 274 17.73 -26.16 6.23
C GLU A 274 17.05 -27.24 5.36
N LEU A 275 15.89 -26.93 4.79
CA LEU A 275 15.16 -27.85 3.90
C LEU A 275 15.96 -28.22 2.65
N PHE A 276 16.76 -27.29 2.13
CA PHE A 276 17.63 -27.56 0.99
C PHE A 276 18.77 -28.52 1.36
N LYS A 277 19.35 -28.39 2.56
CA LYS A 277 20.39 -29.31 3.06
C LYS A 277 19.88 -30.73 3.27
N GLU A 278 18.62 -30.89 3.67
CA GLU A 278 18.01 -32.24 3.82
C GLU A 278 17.93 -32.99 2.49
N ASN A 279 17.78 -32.27 1.37
CA ASN A 279 17.64 -32.82 0.02
C ASN A 279 18.82 -32.46 -0.89
N GLU A 280 20.02 -32.43 -0.32
CA GLU A 280 21.18 -31.89 -1.00
C GLU A 280 21.51 -32.65 -2.31
N PRO A 281 21.71 -31.95 -3.44
CA PRO A 281 22.02 -32.59 -4.71
C PRO A 281 23.45 -33.12 -4.77
N SER A 282 23.69 -34.13 -5.61
CA SER A 282 25.04 -34.66 -5.89
C SER A 282 25.84 -33.75 -6.82
N PHE A 283 25.17 -33.10 -7.77
CA PHE A 283 25.73 -32.08 -8.66
C PHE A 283 24.64 -31.07 -9.03
N VAL A 284 25.04 -29.87 -9.44
CA VAL A 284 24.13 -28.80 -9.87
C VAL A 284 24.61 -28.15 -11.16
N CYS A 285 23.64 -27.66 -11.95
CA CYS A 285 23.87 -26.71 -13.03
C CYS A 285 23.59 -25.29 -12.51
N VAL A 286 24.58 -24.40 -12.60
CA VAL A 286 24.48 -23.02 -12.12
C VAL A 286 24.12 -22.11 -13.29
N HIS A 287 23.06 -21.34 -13.11
CA HIS A 287 22.54 -20.38 -14.08
C HIS A 287 22.64 -18.97 -13.51
N TRP A 288 23.10 -18.02 -14.32
CA TRP A 288 23.03 -16.60 -13.97
C TRP A 288 22.80 -15.72 -15.21
N ASP A 289 22.09 -14.63 -14.99
CA ASP A 289 21.83 -13.59 -15.98
C ASP A 289 21.63 -12.25 -15.27
N SER A 290 22.29 -11.19 -15.71
CA SER A 290 22.23 -9.90 -15.00
C SER A 290 21.02 -9.08 -15.44
N LYS A 291 20.45 -8.32 -14.50
CA LYS A 291 19.33 -7.40 -14.79
C LYS A 291 19.49 -6.07 -14.09
N LEU A 292 19.30 -4.98 -14.84
CA LEU A 292 19.18 -3.64 -14.28
C LEU A 292 17.80 -3.47 -13.64
N LEU A 293 17.76 -3.35 -12.31
CA LEU A 293 16.55 -3.09 -11.54
C LEU A 293 16.58 -1.68 -10.93
N PRO A 294 15.43 -1.02 -10.70
CA PRO A 294 15.38 0.23 -9.95
C PRO A 294 16.07 0.06 -8.58
N ALA A 295 16.95 0.98 -8.21
CA ALA A 295 17.61 0.88 -6.90
C ALA A 295 16.64 1.25 -5.78
N LEU A 296 16.88 0.68 -4.59
CA LEU A 296 16.10 0.99 -3.38
C LEU A 296 16.49 2.34 -2.75
N ASN A 297 17.63 2.91 -3.14
CA ASN A 297 18.18 4.14 -2.59
C ASN A 297 17.95 5.31 -3.54
N VAL A 298 17.59 6.48 -3.00
CA VAL A 298 17.29 7.71 -3.77
C VAL A 298 18.48 8.21 -4.62
N ARG A 299 19.71 7.77 -4.31
CA ARG A 299 20.93 8.22 -5.01
C ARG A 299 21.21 7.47 -6.31
N ASP A 300 20.81 6.21 -6.41
CA ASP A 300 21.06 5.38 -7.59
C ASP A 300 19.74 5.20 -8.35
N LEU A 301 19.65 5.61 -9.62
CA LEU A 301 18.40 5.39 -10.39
C LEU A 301 18.17 3.89 -10.71
N LYS A 302 19.26 3.15 -10.91
CA LYS A 302 19.25 1.72 -11.26
C LYS A 302 20.42 1.04 -10.56
N SER A 303 20.25 -0.24 -10.27
CA SER A 303 21.29 -1.10 -9.73
C SER A 303 21.26 -2.44 -10.42
N GLU A 304 22.42 -2.94 -10.80
CA GLU A 304 22.55 -4.25 -11.41
C GLU A 304 22.38 -5.34 -10.36
N ARG A 305 21.65 -6.38 -10.74
CA ARG A 305 21.33 -7.53 -9.90
C ARG A 305 21.58 -8.80 -10.67
N LEU A 306 22.17 -9.78 -10.02
CA LEU A 306 22.52 -11.06 -10.63
C LEU A 306 21.72 -12.18 -10.00
N PRO A 307 20.52 -12.51 -10.51
CA PRO A 307 19.87 -13.78 -10.22
C PRO A 307 20.82 -14.96 -10.42
N ILE A 308 20.96 -15.78 -9.38
CA ILE A 308 21.75 -17.02 -9.40
C ILE A 308 20.80 -18.16 -9.06
N ILE A 309 20.60 -19.04 -10.02
CA ILE A 309 19.68 -20.18 -9.94
C ILE A 309 20.50 -21.45 -10.11
N VAL A 310 20.13 -22.51 -9.40
CA VAL A 310 20.66 -23.85 -9.66
C VAL A 310 19.55 -24.78 -10.11
N THR A 311 19.89 -25.65 -11.03
CA THR A 311 19.01 -26.73 -11.49
C THR A 311 19.61 -28.07 -11.07
N TYR A 312 18.80 -28.92 -10.45
CA TYR A 312 19.17 -30.26 -10.01
C TYR A 312 17.93 -31.16 -9.98
N LYS A 313 18.05 -32.44 -10.39
CA LYS A 313 16.93 -33.42 -10.35
C LYS A 313 15.60 -32.85 -10.91
N ASP A 314 15.67 -32.11 -12.01
CA ASP A 314 14.52 -31.43 -12.65
C ASP A 314 13.82 -30.35 -11.78
N GLU A 315 14.46 -29.91 -10.69
CA GLU A 315 14.03 -28.77 -9.87
C GLU A 315 14.93 -27.56 -10.11
N GLU A 316 14.34 -26.37 -10.00
CA GLU A 316 15.04 -25.09 -10.04
C GLU A 316 15.00 -24.43 -8.66
N LYS A 317 16.14 -23.87 -8.24
CA LYS A 317 16.26 -23.16 -6.97
C LYS A 317 16.99 -21.83 -7.14
N LEU A 318 16.31 -20.74 -6.82
CA LEU A 318 16.95 -19.43 -6.66
C LEU A 318 17.80 -19.43 -5.38
N LEU A 319 19.10 -19.25 -5.54
CA LEU A 319 20.05 -19.17 -4.43
C LEU A 319 20.22 -17.74 -3.92
N GLY A 320 20.18 -16.75 -4.82
CA GLY A 320 20.38 -15.37 -4.46
C GLY A 320 20.19 -14.40 -5.62
N VAL A 321 20.09 -13.11 -5.27
CA VAL A 321 20.04 -12.00 -6.23
C VAL A 321 20.99 -10.87 -5.75
N PRO A 322 22.31 -11.12 -5.66
CA PRO A 322 23.27 -10.12 -5.22
C PRO A 322 23.25 -8.84 -6.08
N LYS A 323 23.54 -7.71 -5.43
CA LYS A 323 23.88 -6.45 -6.10
C LYS A 323 25.29 -6.56 -6.65
N LEU A 324 25.49 -6.17 -7.90
CA LEU A 324 26.81 -6.01 -8.49
C LEU A 324 27.23 -4.53 -8.44
N GLU A 325 28.51 -4.30 -8.20
CA GLU A 325 29.11 -2.96 -8.31
C GLU A 325 29.38 -2.59 -9.79
N ASN A 326 29.65 -3.57 -10.63
CA ASN A 326 29.80 -3.44 -12.07
C ASN A 326 29.49 -4.76 -12.79
N SER A 327 29.34 -4.71 -14.12
CA SER A 327 28.99 -5.85 -14.96
C SER A 327 30.19 -6.72 -15.38
N SER A 328 31.39 -6.53 -14.80
CA SER A 328 32.57 -7.29 -15.21
C SER A 328 32.44 -8.78 -14.88
N GLY A 329 33.08 -9.63 -15.70
CA GLY A 329 33.09 -11.07 -15.48
C GLY A 329 33.65 -11.47 -14.11
N LYS A 330 34.66 -10.75 -13.63
CA LYS A 330 35.23 -10.97 -12.29
C LYS A 330 34.20 -10.74 -11.19
N GLU A 331 33.47 -9.63 -11.25
CA GLU A 331 32.47 -9.28 -10.24
C GLU A 331 31.31 -10.29 -10.25
N GLN A 332 30.86 -10.69 -11.44
CA GLN A 332 29.85 -11.74 -11.60
C GLN A 332 30.33 -13.07 -11.00
N ALA A 333 31.55 -13.50 -11.31
CA ALA A 333 32.13 -14.73 -10.77
C ALA A 333 32.25 -14.70 -9.25
N VAL A 334 32.70 -13.58 -8.67
CA VAL A 334 32.78 -13.41 -7.20
C VAL A 334 31.39 -13.53 -6.56
N ALA A 335 30.38 -12.89 -7.16
CA ALA A 335 29.00 -12.96 -6.67
C ALA A 335 28.44 -14.39 -6.74
N VAL A 336 28.62 -15.09 -7.86
CA VAL A 336 28.22 -16.49 -8.05
C VAL A 336 28.91 -17.37 -7.02
N TRP A 337 30.23 -17.26 -6.90
CA TRP A 337 31.04 -18.07 -6.00
C TRP A 337 30.65 -17.89 -4.54
N ASN A 338 30.49 -16.65 -4.07
CA ASN A 338 30.06 -16.36 -2.70
C ASN A 338 28.69 -16.96 -2.37
N VAL A 339 27.76 -16.94 -3.34
CA VAL A 339 26.45 -17.58 -3.17
C VAL A 339 26.58 -19.10 -3.12
N LEU A 340 27.43 -19.71 -3.97
CA LEU A 340 27.69 -21.15 -3.88
C LEU A 340 28.30 -21.54 -2.53
N LYS A 341 29.23 -20.74 -1.99
CA LYS A 341 29.79 -20.93 -0.64
C LYS A 341 28.72 -20.91 0.45
N ASP A 342 27.88 -19.88 0.42
CA ASP A 342 26.83 -19.63 1.40
C ASP A 342 25.75 -20.73 1.43
N TRP A 343 25.65 -21.50 0.34
CA TRP A 343 24.77 -22.66 0.20
C TRP A 343 25.50 -24.01 0.28
N GLY A 344 26.82 -24.05 0.41
CA GLY A 344 27.61 -25.28 0.50
C GLY A 344 27.73 -26.06 -0.82
N LEU A 345 27.62 -25.38 -1.97
CA LEU A 345 27.55 -26.00 -3.29
C LEU A 345 28.87 -25.91 -4.10
N GLU A 346 29.96 -25.41 -3.49
CA GLU A 346 31.27 -25.22 -4.15
C GLU A 346 31.74 -26.47 -4.90
N ASP A 347 31.75 -27.62 -4.20
CA ASP A 347 32.21 -28.89 -4.76
C ASP A 347 31.17 -29.57 -5.68
N LYS A 348 29.97 -29.02 -5.78
CA LYS A 348 28.82 -29.63 -6.48
C LYS A 348 28.47 -28.92 -7.78
N ALA A 349 28.90 -27.68 -7.95
CA ALA A 349 28.74 -26.94 -9.20
C ALA A 349 29.62 -27.55 -10.30
N GLN A 350 29.01 -28.32 -11.21
CA GLN A 350 29.74 -28.99 -12.30
C GLN A 350 29.44 -28.37 -13.67
N ILE A 351 28.25 -27.80 -13.81
CA ILE A 351 27.76 -27.24 -15.07
C ILE A 351 27.47 -25.76 -14.88
N LEU A 352 27.89 -24.94 -15.83
CA LEU A 352 27.68 -23.50 -15.86
C LEU A 352 26.84 -23.13 -17.08
N CYS A 353 25.85 -22.27 -16.89
CA CYS A 353 24.96 -21.81 -17.95
C CYS A 353 24.74 -20.30 -17.85
N SER A 354 25.17 -19.56 -18.85
CA SER A 354 25.03 -18.11 -18.93
C SER A 354 24.82 -17.66 -20.37
N ASP A 355 24.54 -16.38 -20.59
CA ASP A 355 24.62 -15.79 -21.92
C ASP A 355 26.05 -15.84 -22.50
N THR A 356 26.17 -15.54 -23.79
CA THR A 356 27.46 -15.57 -24.51
C THR A 356 28.17 -14.22 -24.51
N THR A 357 27.89 -13.35 -23.54
CA THR A 357 28.57 -12.06 -23.45
C THR A 357 30.06 -12.23 -23.13
N SER A 358 30.87 -11.24 -23.51
CA SER A 358 32.31 -11.25 -23.24
C SER A 358 32.62 -11.22 -21.73
N SER A 359 31.74 -10.65 -20.92
CA SER A 359 31.81 -10.70 -19.46
C SER A 359 31.70 -12.13 -18.92
N ASN A 360 30.94 -13.01 -19.57
CA ASN A 360 30.81 -14.39 -19.11
C ASN A 360 31.84 -15.33 -19.76
N THR A 361 32.03 -15.21 -21.07
CA THR A 361 32.80 -16.16 -21.90
C THR A 361 34.22 -15.70 -22.24
N GLY A 362 34.66 -14.54 -21.74
CA GLY A 362 35.98 -14.00 -22.03
C GLY A 362 37.12 -14.91 -21.57
N ARG A 363 38.06 -15.22 -22.47
CA ARG A 363 39.18 -16.15 -22.18
C ARG A 363 40.05 -15.77 -20.98
N ILE A 364 40.19 -14.47 -20.69
CA ILE A 364 41.05 -13.97 -19.60
C ILE A 364 40.21 -13.40 -18.44
N ASN A 365 39.18 -12.62 -18.76
CA ASN A 365 38.39 -11.88 -17.77
C ASN A 365 36.92 -12.32 -17.71
N GLY A 366 36.59 -13.48 -18.27
CA GLY A 366 35.25 -14.04 -18.26
C GLY A 366 34.89 -14.63 -16.90
N ALA A 367 33.62 -14.55 -16.53
CA ALA A 367 33.12 -15.12 -15.29
C ALA A 367 33.40 -16.62 -15.18
N ILE A 368 33.25 -17.36 -16.29
CA ILE A 368 33.50 -18.80 -16.35
C ILE A 368 34.96 -19.13 -16.00
N THR A 369 35.91 -18.42 -16.62
CA THR A 369 37.35 -18.57 -16.36
C THR A 369 37.68 -18.36 -14.88
N PHE A 370 37.07 -17.36 -14.24
CA PHE A 370 37.28 -17.12 -12.81
C PHE A 370 36.61 -18.18 -11.94
N LEU A 371 35.44 -18.69 -12.31
CA LEU A 371 34.75 -19.74 -11.57
C LEU A 371 35.54 -21.05 -11.58
N GLU A 372 36.11 -21.45 -12.73
CA GLU A 372 37.00 -22.62 -12.83
C GLU A 372 38.25 -22.45 -11.98
N LEU A 373 38.84 -21.25 -11.97
CA LEU A 373 39.98 -20.91 -11.11
C LEU A 373 39.62 -21.00 -9.62
N TYR A 374 38.43 -20.54 -9.22
CA TYR A 374 37.99 -20.60 -7.84
C TYR A 374 37.68 -22.01 -7.35
N ALA A 375 37.13 -22.85 -8.24
CA ALA A 375 36.83 -24.24 -7.96
C ALA A 375 38.04 -25.18 -8.09
N ASP A 376 39.16 -24.68 -8.64
CA ASP A 376 40.38 -25.44 -8.97
C ASP A 376 40.08 -26.70 -9.80
N ARG A 377 39.14 -26.58 -10.75
CA ARG A 377 38.73 -27.67 -11.64
C ARG A 377 38.03 -27.14 -12.90
N GLU A 378 38.07 -27.95 -13.95
CA GLU A 378 37.30 -27.70 -15.17
C GLU A 378 35.80 -27.89 -14.91
N MET A 379 34.98 -27.01 -15.51
CA MET A 379 33.53 -27.09 -15.44
C MET A 379 32.92 -27.12 -16.84
N THR A 380 31.79 -27.82 -16.99
CA THR A 380 31.13 -27.89 -18.29
C THR A 380 30.28 -26.64 -18.52
N TYR A 381 30.58 -25.88 -19.57
CA TYR A 381 29.80 -24.70 -19.94
C TYR A 381 28.78 -25.01 -21.04
N PHE A 382 27.53 -24.58 -20.83
CA PHE A 382 26.50 -24.52 -21.87
C PHE A 382 26.03 -23.08 -22.08
N PRO A 383 26.05 -22.57 -23.33
CA PRO A 383 25.47 -21.26 -23.62
C PRO A 383 23.95 -21.29 -23.46
N CYS A 384 23.39 -20.19 -22.94
CA CYS A 384 21.96 -20.02 -22.77
C CYS A 384 21.22 -20.11 -24.12
N ARG A 385 20.33 -21.10 -24.26
CA ARG A 385 19.55 -21.31 -25.49
C ARG A 385 18.65 -20.13 -25.82
N HIS A 386 18.03 -19.51 -24.82
CA HIS A 386 17.16 -18.36 -25.03
C HIS A 386 17.92 -17.22 -25.73
N HIS A 387 19.12 -16.91 -25.22
CA HIS A 387 19.98 -15.89 -25.80
C HIS A 387 20.45 -16.25 -27.22
N ILE A 388 20.76 -17.53 -27.47
CA ILE A 388 21.09 -18.00 -28.83
C ILE A 388 19.93 -17.73 -29.80
N TYR A 389 18.68 -18.00 -29.40
CA TYR A 389 17.52 -17.74 -30.24
C TYR A 389 17.25 -16.24 -30.44
N GLU A 390 17.48 -15.41 -29.42
CA GLU A 390 17.38 -13.94 -29.56
C GLU A 390 18.39 -13.37 -30.56
N LEU A 391 19.58 -13.95 -30.70
CA LEU A 391 20.59 -13.49 -31.66
C LEU A 391 20.32 -13.89 -33.12
N VAL A 392 19.47 -14.90 -33.33
CA VAL A 392 19.16 -15.44 -34.67
C VAL A 392 17.94 -14.77 -35.30
N LEU A 393 17.10 -14.11 -34.50
CA LEU A 393 15.93 -13.31 -34.91
C LEU A 393 16.30 -11.82 -35.00
#